data_AF-A0A2S7DTT9-F1
#
_entry.id   AF-A0A2S7DTT9-F1
#
_cell.length_a   1.000
_cell.length_b   1.000
_cell.length_c   1.000
_cell.angle_alpha   90.00
_cell.angle_beta   90.00
_cell.angle_gamma   90.00
#
_symmetry.space_group_name_H-M   'P 1'
#
loop_
_entity.id
_entity.type
_entity.pdbx_description
1 polymer ?
#
loop_
_entity_poly.entity_id
_entity_poly.type
_entity_poly.pdbx_seq_one_letter_code
_entity_poly.pdbx_strand_id
1 'polypeptide(L)'
;MAVYIDDAVQLWRDQRWAHLLGDTLDELHAMAARLGIPRRAFQNKLSGAHYDVPAPLRAEAIALGAIPISRHTDRARLKALIANARAQARGELP
;
A
#
# COMPACT_ATOMS: atom_id res chain seq x y z
N MET A 1 14.13 -4.61 0.53
CA MET A 1 13.12 -3.70 -0.01
C MET A 1 11.86 -4.54 -0.25
N ALA A 2 10.70 -4.03 0.13
CA ALA A 2 9.46 -4.79 0.28
C ALA A 2 8.21 -3.94 0.01
N VAL A 3 7.13 -4.65 -0.31
CA VAL A 3 5.78 -4.08 -0.41
C VAL A 3 4.92 -4.64 0.70
N TYR A 4 4.09 -3.80 1.28
CA TYR A 4 3.22 -4.07 2.42
C TYR A 4 1.77 -3.86 2.05
N ILE A 5 0.89 -4.67 2.62
CA ILE A 5 -0.55 -4.49 2.50
C ILE A 5 -1.21 -4.53 3.87
N ASP A 6 -1.98 -3.49 4.19
CA ASP A 6 -2.65 -3.41 5.49
C ASP A 6 -3.96 -4.21 5.53
N ASP A 7 -4.64 -4.17 6.67
CA ASP A 7 -5.97 -4.76 6.81
C ASP A 7 -7.00 -3.98 5.99
N ALA A 8 -7.83 -4.68 5.24
CA ALA A 8 -8.93 -4.07 4.50
C ALA A 8 -10.06 -3.65 5.47
N VAL A 9 -9.94 -2.45 6.05
CA VAL A 9 -10.89 -1.93 7.05
C VAL A 9 -11.64 -0.68 6.58
N GLN A 10 -11.14 0.01 5.55
CA GLN A 10 -11.74 1.24 5.06
C GLN A 10 -13.00 0.92 4.24
N LEU A 11 -14.17 1.35 4.70
CA LEU A 11 -15.44 1.16 3.98
C LEU A 11 -15.64 2.26 2.94
N TRP A 12 -15.78 1.86 1.67
CA TRP A 12 -16.12 2.76 0.57
C TRP A 12 -16.80 1.97 -0.56
N ARG A 13 -17.93 2.49 -1.05
CA ARG A 13 -18.76 1.87 -2.11
C ARG A 13 -19.08 0.40 -1.84
N ASP A 14 -19.66 0.13 -0.66
CA ASP A 14 -20.09 -1.21 -0.21
C ASP A 14 -18.98 -2.26 -0.15
N GLN A 15 -17.73 -1.81 -0.10
CA GLN A 15 -16.57 -2.68 -0.07
C GLN A 15 -15.53 -2.17 0.92
N ARG A 16 -14.72 -3.10 1.44
CA ARG A 16 -13.56 -2.79 2.26
C ARG A 16 -12.30 -2.66 1.41
N TRP A 17 -11.44 -1.73 1.79
CA TRP A 17 -10.22 -1.39 1.08
C TRP A 17 -9.03 -1.44 2.04
N ALA A 18 -7.93 -1.97 1.52
CA ALA A 18 -6.59 -1.95 2.11
C ALA A 18 -5.71 -0.96 1.33
N HIS A 19 -4.57 -0.62 1.89
CA HIS A 19 -3.55 0.21 1.27
C HIS A 19 -2.31 -0.62 0.99
N LEU A 20 -1.77 -0.46 -0.21
CA LEU A 20 -0.48 -0.99 -0.62
C LEU A 20 0.59 0.09 -0.45
N LEU A 21 1.68 -0.23 0.26
CA LEU A 21 2.79 0.66 0.60
C LEU A 21 4.12 0.00 0.20
N GLY A 22 5.10 0.76 -0.26
CA GLY A 22 6.41 0.22 -0.65
C GLY A 22 7.57 0.85 0.11
N ASP A 23 8.69 0.15 0.21
CA ASP A 23 9.97 0.76 0.61
C ASP A 23 10.41 1.77 -0.45
N THR A 24 10.14 1.51 -1.75
CA THR A 24 10.28 2.47 -2.87
C THR A 24 9.05 2.52 -3.77
N LEU A 25 8.94 3.59 -4.58
CA LEU A 25 7.86 3.73 -5.56
C LEU A 25 7.93 2.66 -6.66
N ASP A 26 9.13 2.27 -7.09
CA ASP A 26 9.31 1.26 -8.14
C ASP A 26 8.73 -0.11 -7.73
N GLU A 27 9.01 -0.55 -6.50
CA GLU A 27 8.45 -1.79 -5.98
C GLU A 27 6.95 -1.72 -5.80
N LEU A 28 6.45 -0.57 -5.30
CA LEU A 28 5.03 -0.33 -5.17
C LEU A 28 4.31 -0.39 -6.52
N HIS A 29 4.90 0.20 -7.57
CA HIS A 29 4.37 0.15 -8.93
C HIS A 29 4.43 -1.25 -9.53
N ALA A 30 5.53 -1.98 -9.32
CA ALA A 30 5.68 -3.34 -9.80
C ALA A 30 4.63 -4.28 -9.17
N MET A 31 4.40 -4.18 -7.86
CA MET A 31 3.37 -4.98 -7.18
C MET A 31 1.97 -4.62 -7.67
N ALA A 32 1.64 -3.33 -7.81
CA ALA A 32 0.36 -2.89 -8.33
C ALA A 32 0.10 -3.42 -9.76
N ALA A 33 1.12 -3.40 -10.62
CA ALA A 33 1.02 -3.95 -11.97
C ALA A 33 0.76 -5.47 -11.96
N ARG A 34 1.40 -6.22 -11.06
CA ARG A 34 1.16 -7.68 -10.90
C ARG A 34 -0.26 -7.98 -10.40
N LEU A 35 -0.85 -7.08 -9.62
CA LEU A 35 -2.26 -7.14 -9.19
C LEU A 35 -3.26 -6.67 -10.24
N GLY A 36 -2.79 -6.27 -11.44
CA GLY A 36 -3.65 -5.70 -12.47
C GLY A 36 -4.18 -4.29 -12.17
N ILE A 37 -3.63 -3.63 -11.14
CA ILE A 37 -4.00 -2.26 -10.77
C ILE A 37 -3.28 -1.28 -11.70
N PRO A 38 -4.01 -0.43 -12.45
CA PRO A 38 -3.39 0.43 -13.45
C PRO A 38 -2.60 1.57 -12.79
N ARG A 39 -1.52 2.02 -13.43
CA ARG A 39 -0.64 3.10 -12.94
C ARG A 39 -1.39 4.39 -12.56
N ARG A 40 -2.49 4.71 -13.24
CA ARG A 40 -3.37 5.86 -12.97
C ARG A 40 -4.08 5.81 -11.61
N ALA A 41 -4.18 4.62 -10.99
CA ALA A 41 -4.75 4.44 -9.67
C ALA A 41 -3.76 4.79 -8.54
N PHE A 42 -2.51 5.12 -8.88
CA PHE A 42 -1.52 5.56 -7.91
C PHE A 42 -1.94 6.88 -7.26
N GLN A 43 -1.98 6.87 -5.93
CA GLN A 43 -2.29 8.04 -5.14
C GLN A 43 -0.99 8.68 -4.66
N ASN A 44 -0.48 9.65 -5.42
CA ASN A 44 0.59 10.53 -4.94
C ASN A 44 0.01 11.71 -4.15
N LYS A 45 -0.15 11.56 -2.83
CA LYS A 45 -0.79 12.56 -1.96
C LYS A 45 0.11 12.88 -0.77
N LEU A 46 0.01 14.09 -0.21
CA LEU A 46 0.75 14.48 1.00
C LEU A 46 0.43 13.60 2.22
N SER A 47 -0.71 12.90 2.21
CA SER A 47 -1.05 11.89 3.21
C SER A 47 -0.20 10.62 3.11
N GLY A 48 0.39 10.34 1.95
CA GLY A 48 1.29 9.23 1.64
C GLY A 48 1.11 8.69 0.22
N ALA A 49 2.19 8.27 -0.44
CA ALA A 49 2.19 7.55 -1.72
C ALA A 49 1.70 6.10 -1.52
N HIS A 50 0.65 5.68 -2.24
CA HIS A 50 0.05 4.35 -2.09
C HIS A 50 -0.82 3.94 -3.29
N TYR A 51 -1.30 2.69 -3.27
CA TYR A 51 -2.47 2.24 -4.03
C TYR A 51 -3.56 1.74 -3.07
N ASP A 52 -4.82 1.97 -3.42
CA ASP A 52 -5.95 1.36 -2.74
C ASP A 52 -6.23 -0.02 -3.36
N VAL A 53 -6.35 -1.04 -2.50
CA VAL A 53 -6.55 -2.44 -2.90
C VAL A 53 -7.90 -2.92 -2.34
N PRO A 54 -8.84 -3.35 -3.20
CA PRO A 54 -10.10 -3.92 -2.74
C PRO A 54 -9.88 -5.21 -1.96
N ALA A 55 -10.68 -5.47 -0.91
CA ALA A 55 -10.50 -6.62 -0.01
C ALA A 55 -10.31 -7.99 -0.70
N PRO A 56 -11.03 -8.34 -1.79
CA PRO A 56 -10.79 -9.58 -2.53
C PRO A 56 -9.38 -9.73 -3.09
N LEU A 57 -8.71 -8.64 -3.45
CA LEU A 57 -7.33 -8.65 -3.99
C LEU A 57 -6.26 -8.70 -2.88
N ARG A 58 -6.63 -8.55 -1.60
CA ARG A 58 -5.64 -8.59 -0.50
C ARG A 58 -4.95 -9.94 -0.39
N ALA A 59 -5.70 -11.04 -0.50
CA ALA A 59 -5.14 -12.38 -0.44
C ALA A 59 -4.18 -12.64 -1.61
N GLU A 60 -4.51 -12.14 -2.80
CA GLU A 60 -3.66 -12.22 -3.98
C GLU A 60 -2.37 -11.40 -3.81
N ALA A 61 -2.44 -10.19 -3.25
CA ALA A 61 -1.27 -9.38 -2.95
C ALA A 61 -0.30 -10.13 -2.03
N ILE A 62 -0.82 -10.80 -0.99
CA ILE A 62 -0.01 -11.62 -0.08
C ILE A 62 0.62 -12.80 -0.84
N ALA A 63 -0.15 -13.51 -1.68
CA ALA A 63 0.35 -14.60 -2.50
C ALA A 63 1.44 -14.16 -3.49
N LEU A 64 1.39 -12.91 -3.96
CA LEU A 64 2.40 -12.30 -4.85
C LEU A 64 3.64 -11.78 -4.09
N GLY A 65 3.65 -11.85 -2.76
CA GLY A 65 4.78 -11.50 -1.90
C GLY A 65 4.64 -10.18 -1.13
N ALA A 66 3.46 -9.55 -1.13
CA ALA A 66 3.22 -8.41 -0.25
C ALA A 66 3.19 -8.89 1.22
N ILE A 67 3.86 -8.15 2.09
CA ILE A 67 3.94 -8.47 3.52
C ILE A 67 2.65 -7.95 4.18
N PRO A 68 1.83 -8.82 4.79
CA PRO A 68 0.67 -8.36 5.53
C PRO A 68 1.12 -7.57 6.76
N ILE A 69 0.45 -6.45 7.02
CA ILE A 69 0.69 -5.63 8.20
C ILE A 69 -0.65 -5.28 8.85
N SER A 70 -0.71 -5.28 10.18
CA SER A 70 -1.92 -4.85 10.89
C SER A 70 -1.64 -3.67 11.79
N ARG A 71 -2.58 -2.73 11.84
CA ARG A 71 -2.57 -1.64 12.82
C ARG A 71 -2.68 -2.13 14.27
N HIS A 72 -3.16 -3.37 14.46
CA HIS A 72 -3.38 -3.99 15.77
C HIS A 72 -2.11 -4.65 16.32
N THR A 73 -1.29 -5.25 15.47
CA THR A 73 -0.06 -5.95 15.86
C THR A 73 1.23 -5.19 15.53
N ASP A 74 1.23 -4.34 14.49
CA ASP A 74 2.44 -3.77 13.90
C ASP A 74 2.47 -2.24 13.91
N ARG A 75 1.83 -1.62 14.90
CA ARG A 75 1.59 -0.16 14.96
C ARG A 75 2.86 0.67 14.70
N ALA A 76 4.00 0.29 15.29
CA ALA A 76 5.26 1.02 15.11
C ALA A 76 5.76 0.95 13.67
N ARG A 77 5.71 -0.23 13.05
CA ARG A 77 6.10 -0.45 11.66
C ARG A 77 5.16 0.28 10.69
N LEU A 78 3.85 0.22 10.92
CA LEU A 78 2.87 0.95 10.13
C LEU A 78 3.13 2.47 10.18
N LYS A 79 3.45 3.02 11.35
CA LYS A 79 3.81 4.43 11.50
C LYS A 79 5.05 4.80 10.67
N ALA A 80 6.07 3.93 10.66
CA ALA A 80 7.27 4.14 9.86
C ALA A 80 6.97 4.09 8.35
N LEU A 81 6.15 3.13 7.91
CA LEU A 81 5.73 3.03 6.50
C LEU A 81 4.92 4.26 6.05
N ILE A 82 4.03 4.77 6.88
CA ILE A 82 3.28 6.00 6.59
C ILE A 82 4.25 7.19 6.49
N ALA A 83 5.27 7.27 7.36
CA ALA A 83 6.27 8.32 7.26
C ALA A 83 7.07 8.23 5.95
N ASN A 84 7.47 7.01 5.55
CA ASN A 84 8.14 6.75 4.27
C ASN A 84 7.26 7.19 3.09
N ALA A 85 6.01 6.73 3.06
CA ALA A 85 5.05 7.07 2.01
C ALA A 85 4.84 8.58 1.87
N ARG A 86 4.86 9.33 2.97
CA ARG A 86 4.76 10.79 2.96
C ARG A 86 6.01 11.47 2.41
N ALA A 87 7.20 10.95 2.73
CA ALA A 87 8.46 11.45 2.18
C ALA A 87 8.56 11.16 0.67
N GLN A 88 8.16 9.98 0.23
CA GLN A 88 8.02 9.63 -1.19
C GLN A 88 7.08 10.59 -1.92
N ALA A 89 5.93 10.90 -1.32
CA ALA A 89 4.98 11.83 -1.92
C ALA A 89 5.51 13.27 -2.05
N ARG A 90 6.47 13.65 -1.20
CA ARG A 90 7.19 14.93 -1.30
C ARG A 90 8.41 14.87 -2.23
N GLY A 91 8.75 13.71 -2.76
CA GLY A 91 9.96 13.49 -3.57
C GLY A 91 11.25 13.50 -2.75
N GLU A 92 11.15 13.34 -1.41
CA GLU A 92 12.30 13.28 -0.51
C GLU A 92 12.93 11.89 -0.47
N LEU A 93 12.15 10.86 -0.81
CA LEU A 93 12.58 9.48 -0.90
C LEU A 93 12.11 8.86 -2.22
N PRO A 94 12.88 7.89 -2.76
CA PRO A 94 12.52 7.17 -3.98
C PRO A 94 11.33 6.22 -3.81
#